data_AF-A0A7L1PS11-F1
#
_entry.id   AF-A0A7L1PS11-F1
#
_cell.length_a   1.000
_cell.length_b   1.000
_cell.length_c   1.000
_cell.angle_alpha   90.00
_cell.angle_beta   90.00
_cell.angle_gamma   90.00
#
_symmetry.space_group_name_H-M   'P 1'
#
loop_
_entity.id
_entity.type
_entity.pdbx_description
1 polymer ?
#
loop_
_entity_poly.entity_id
_entity_poly.type
_entity_poly.pdbx_seq_one_letter_code
_entity_poly.pdbx_strand_id
1 'polypeptide(L)'
;LYADLRFAKVMGGRSMASQALEAALGMNEAETPYENTQPAQAGQDGDGAEPSSGRWSRRWCIPVGLLATCLLLVATVALGACWRHLGWGGCCGLRDTSREHTAEQGRLSQELRAREQSLEQTQLELAGARVELQRAWREGNITQLELDRLNAELRHVTGVLGRTEREVQELQGRLNNSESTVALLRSCTALDCCPSGWLLYRGKCLFISSEKKTWEDSRDECEKTYSQLLVTKSWSRWTVPAFLKNADVPYWIGLQKGSFPWYDYGWLEEEDPDSEGASEAWFWVDGSLYERPWQTKSNGTCAIISRGSIKPAQCTGPKDLHLWICEKAAGPSLPF
;
A
#
# COMPACT_ATOMS: atom_id res chain seq x y z
N LEU A 1 21.63 -15.06 6.45
CA LEU A 1 21.15 -16.42 6.12
C LEU A 1 19.68 -16.30 5.75
N TYR A 2 19.40 -16.23 4.46
CA TYR A 2 18.07 -16.02 3.88
C TYR A 2 17.46 -17.40 3.59
N ALA A 3 16.19 -17.62 3.95
CA ALA A 3 15.41 -18.75 3.45
C ALA A 3 14.16 -18.19 2.79
N ASP A 4 14.18 -18.32 1.47
CA ASP A 4 13.24 -17.87 0.45
C ASP A 4 12.19 -18.98 0.24
N LEU A 5 10.90 -18.68 0.36
CA LEU A 5 9.83 -19.60 -0.02
C LEU A 5 9.04 -19.00 -1.17
N ARG A 6 9.32 -19.58 -2.34
CA ARG A 6 8.77 -19.23 -3.64
C ARG A 6 7.36 -19.81 -3.80
N PHE A 7 6.44 -18.97 -4.23
CA PHE A 7 5.08 -19.34 -4.61
C PHE A 7 5.08 -20.17 -5.89
N ALA A 8 4.52 -21.39 -5.83
CA ALA A 8 4.21 -22.18 -7.01
C ALA A 8 2.90 -21.68 -7.64
N LYS A 9 2.99 -21.30 -8.91
CA LYS A 9 1.89 -20.90 -9.79
C LYS A 9 1.17 -22.15 -10.32
N VAL A 10 -0.11 -22.31 -10.04
CA VAL A 10 -0.98 -23.29 -10.71
C VAL A 10 -1.78 -22.57 -11.80
N MET A 11 -1.65 -23.08 -13.03
CA MET A 11 -2.30 -22.60 -14.24
C MET A 11 -3.79 -22.91 -14.25
N GLY A 12 -4.58 -21.96 -14.75
CA GLY A 12 -6.01 -22.12 -14.99
C GLY A 12 -6.31 -23.23 -15.99
N GLY A 13 -7.20 -24.13 -15.59
CA GLY A 13 -7.83 -25.15 -16.44
C GLY A 13 -9.34 -24.91 -16.46
N ARG A 14 -9.90 -24.85 -17.67
CA ARG A 14 -11.30 -24.54 -17.98
C ARG A 14 -12.29 -25.50 -17.31
N SER A 15 -13.40 -24.89 -16.89
CA SER A 15 -14.72 -25.48 -16.65
C SER A 15 -15.12 -26.48 -17.74
N MET A 16 -15.53 -27.68 -17.33
CA MET A 16 -16.30 -28.64 -18.12
C MET A 16 -17.22 -29.41 -17.17
N ALA A 17 -18.41 -28.87 -16.94
CA ALA A 17 -19.60 -29.61 -16.48
C ALA A 17 -20.86 -28.75 -16.64
N SER A 18 -21.16 -28.36 -17.88
CA SER A 18 -22.47 -27.81 -18.26
C SER A 18 -22.86 -28.40 -19.61
N GLN A 19 -23.23 -29.68 -19.62
CA GLN A 19 -23.85 -30.35 -20.77
C GLN A 19 -24.49 -31.65 -20.28
N ALA A 20 -25.74 -31.56 -19.84
CA ALA A 20 -26.79 -32.59 -19.87
C ALA A 20 -27.98 -32.14 -19.01
N LEU A 21 -28.60 -31.01 -19.37
CA LEU A 21 -29.89 -30.59 -18.84
C LEU A 21 -30.76 -30.11 -20.01
N GLU A 22 -31.00 -30.97 -20.98
CA GLU A 22 -31.98 -30.77 -22.06
C GLU A 22 -32.36 -32.12 -22.68
N ALA A 23 -33.18 -32.89 -21.96
CA ALA A 23 -34.02 -33.95 -22.52
C ALA A 23 -34.96 -34.45 -21.41
N ALA A 24 -36.16 -33.88 -21.30
CA ALA A 24 -37.40 -34.54 -20.84
C ALA A 24 -38.48 -33.54 -20.39
N LEU A 25 -38.72 -32.45 -21.13
CA LEU A 25 -39.99 -31.72 -21.04
C LEU A 25 -40.43 -31.34 -22.46
N GLY A 26 -41.27 -32.20 -23.04
CA GLY A 26 -41.91 -32.01 -24.33
C GLY A 26 -43.04 -33.02 -24.44
N MET A 27 -44.21 -32.62 -23.96
CA MET A 27 -45.48 -33.33 -24.14
C MET A 27 -45.79 -33.46 -25.65
N ASN A 28 -46.50 -34.53 -26.05
CA ASN A 28 -47.82 -34.43 -26.68
C ASN A 28 -48.39 -35.79 -27.10
N GLU A 29 -49.72 -35.82 -27.08
CA GLU A 29 -50.64 -36.94 -27.26
C GLU A 29 -50.81 -37.44 -28.70
N ALA A 30 -51.34 -38.66 -28.75
CA ALA A 30 -52.26 -39.26 -29.73
C ALA A 30 -51.78 -39.50 -31.17
N GLU A 31 -51.74 -40.80 -31.55
CA GLU A 31 -52.59 -41.37 -32.62
C GLU A 31 -52.43 -42.91 -32.68
N THR A 32 -53.57 -43.62 -32.61
CA THR A 32 -53.77 -44.98 -33.16
C THR A 32 -54.21 -44.80 -34.63
N PRO A 33 -54.21 -45.78 -35.57
CA PRO A 33 -54.51 -47.22 -35.40
C PRO A 33 -53.76 -48.18 -36.35
N TYR A 34 -53.95 -49.51 -36.22
CA TYR A 34 -54.06 -50.55 -37.27
C TYR A 34 -54.22 -51.90 -36.51
N GLU A 35 -55.36 -52.61 -36.54
CA GLU A 35 -56.03 -53.40 -37.58
C GLU A 35 -55.81 -54.91 -37.40
N ASN A 36 -56.91 -55.65 -37.56
CA ASN A 36 -57.16 -57.02 -37.15
C ASN A 36 -56.31 -58.08 -37.87
N THR A 37 -56.09 -59.21 -37.21
CA THR A 37 -56.07 -60.52 -37.89
C THR A 37 -56.89 -61.55 -37.11
N GLN A 38 -57.74 -62.24 -37.87
CA GLN A 38 -58.79 -63.19 -37.49
C GLN A 38 -58.26 -64.60 -37.16
N PRO A 39 -59.11 -65.45 -36.58
CA PRO A 39 -58.78 -66.84 -36.23
C PRO A 39 -58.84 -67.75 -37.46
N ALA A 40 -57.98 -68.77 -37.48
CA ALA A 40 -58.07 -69.88 -38.42
C ALA A 40 -58.88 -71.05 -37.82
N GLN A 41 -60.01 -71.37 -38.45
CA GLN A 41 -60.64 -72.70 -38.43
C GLN A 41 -60.12 -73.52 -39.61
N ALA A 42 -60.11 -74.86 -39.48
CA ALA A 42 -60.87 -75.79 -40.32
C ALA A 42 -60.16 -77.13 -40.58
N GLY A 43 -60.99 -78.17 -40.69
CA GLY A 43 -60.74 -79.52 -41.20
C GLY A 43 -61.93 -80.39 -40.78
N GLN A 44 -63.05 -80.36 -41.54
CA GLN A 44 -63.39 -81.27 -42.67
C GLN A 44 -63.75 -82.68 -42.19
N ASP A 45 -64.75 -83.42 -42.65
CA ASP A 45 -65.79 -83.40 -43.71
C ASP A 45 -66.89 -84.38 -43.18
N GLY A 46 -68.12 -84.54 -43.68
CA GLY A 46 -68.77 -84.16 -44.91
C GLY A 46 -70.22 -84.71 -44.91
N ASP A 47 -70.93 -84.38 -45.98
CA ASP A 47 -72.19 -84.91 -46.55
C ASP A 47 -72.89 -86.08 -45.83
N GLY A 48 -74.19 -86.08 -45.60
CA GLY A 48 -75.26 -85.66 -46.51
C GLY A 48 -76.16 -86.88 -46.78
N ALA A 49 -77.47 -86.76 -46.48
CA ALA A 49 -78.61 -87.43 -47.12
C ALA A 49 -79.78 -87.61 -46.13
N GLU A 50 -80.85 -86.84 -46.36
CA GLU A 50 -82.20 -87.32 -46.06
C GLU A 50 -82.54 -88.52 -46.97
N PRO A 51 -83.47 -89.43 -46.57
CA PRO A 51 -84.85 -89.21 -46.99
C PRO A 51 -85.94 -89.58 -45.96
N SER A 52 -87.12 -89.10 -46.34
CA SER A 52 -88.45 -89.15 -45.78
C SER A 52 -89.09 -90.52 -45.44
N SER A 53 -89.95 -90.45 -44.42
CA SER A 53 -91.29 -91.06 -44.22
C SER A 53 -91.52 -92.58 -44.40
N GLY A 54 -91.79 -93.23 -43.26
CA GLY A 54 -92.45 -94.54 -43.16
C GLY A 54 -93.07 -94.74 -41.77
N ARG A 55 -94.36 -95.08 -41.72
CA ARG A 55 -95.25 -95.12 -40.54
C ARG A 55 -95.42 -96.58 -40.06
N TRP A 56 -95.36 -96.81 -38.74
CA TRP A 56 -95.82 -97.97 -37.91
C TRP A 56 -94.70 -98.37 -36.92
N SER A 57 -94.91 -98.76 -35.66
CA SER A 57 -96.07 -98.86 -34.78
C SER A 57 -95.55 -98.79 -33.34
N ARG A 58 -96.33 -98.10 -32.51
CA ARG A 58 -96.27 -98.02 -31.05
C ARG A 58 -96.16 -99.41 -30.40
N ARG A 59 -95.20 -99.60 -29.48
CA ARG A 59 -95.42 -99.78 -28.02
C ARG A 59 -94.21 -100.44 -27.33
N TRP A 60 -93.40 -99.64 -26.63
CA TRP A 60 -92.98 -99.79 -25.22
C TRP A 60 -91.82 -98.81 -24.93
N CYS A 61 -92.15 -97.53 -24.67
CA CYS A 61 -91.21 -96.48 -24.29
C CYS A 61 -91.58 -95.94 -22.91
N ILE A 62 -90.94 -96.39 -21.81
CA ILE A 62 -90.89 -95.64 -20.53
C ILE A 62 -89.53 -95.73 -19.78
N PRO A 63 -88.65 -96.76 -19.85
CA PRO A 63 -87.45 -96.75 -18.99
C PRO A 63 -86.17 -96.10 -19.58
N VAL A 64 -86.09 -95.84 -20.89
CA VAL A 64 -84.84 -95.37 -21.53
C VAL A 64 -84.65 -93.84 -21.49
N GLY A 65 -85.74 -93.06 -21.49
CA GLY A 65 -85.67 -91.59 -21.50
C GLY A 65 -85.18 -90.97 -20.18
N LEU A 66 -85.51 -91.58 -19.04
CA LEU A 66 -85.05 -91.14 -17.71
C LEU A 66 -83.55 -91.36 -17.50
N LEU A 67 -82.98 -92.39 -18.11
CA LEU A 67 -81.54 -92.65 -18.08
C LEU A 67 -80.76 -91.61 -18.90
N ALA A 68 -81.26 -91.24 -20.08
CA ALA A 68 -80.60 -90.24 -20.93
C ALA A 68 -80.59 -88.84 -20.28
N THR A 69 -81.69 -88.43 -19.64
CA THR A 69 -81.74 -87.13 -18.92
C THR A 69 -80.86 -87.12 -17.68
N CYS A 70 -80.80 -88.24 -16.93
CA CYS A 70 -79.84 -88.40 -15.83
C CYS A 70 -78.39 -88.33 -16.32
N LEU A 71 -78.05 -89.00 -17.42
CA LEU A 71 -76.69 -88.97 -17.96
C LEU A 71 -76.28 -87.57 -18.44
N LEU A 72 -77.20 -86.80 -19.03
CA LEU A 72 -76.94 -85.41 -19.41
C LEU A 72 -76.75 -84.50 -18.19
N LEU A 73 -77.55 -84.65 -17.13
CA LEU A 73 -77.35 -83.89 -15.89
C LEU A 73 -76.03 -84.23 -15.20
N VAL A 74 -75.64 -85.50 -15.20
CA VAL A 74 -74.33 -85.92 -14.68
C VAL A 74 -73.21 -85.36 -15.56
N ALA A 75 -73.37 -85.36 -16.88
CA ALA A 75 -72.39 -84.77 -17.79
C ALA A 75 -72.27 -83.24 -17.62
N THR A 76 -73.36 -82.50 -17.43
CA THR A 76 -73.29 -81.05 -17.19
C THR A 76 -72.69 -80.71 -15.83
N VAL A 77 -72.99 -81.48 -14.79
CA VAL A 77 -72.36 -81.33 -13.47
C VAL A 77 -70.87 -81.71 -13.54
N ALA A 78 -70.51 -82.77 -14.25
CA ALA A 78 -69.12 -83.18 -14.45
C ALA A 78 -68.33 -82.15 -15.26
N LEU A 79 -68.92 -81.58 -16.32
CA LEU A 79 -68.32 -80.50 -17.10
C LEU A 79 -68.19 -79.22 -16.27
N GLY A 80 -69.20 -78.86 -15.47
CA GLY A 80 -69.13 -77.73 -14.54
C GLY A 80 -68.06 -77.90 -13.46
N ALA A 81 -67.92 -79.10 -12.90
CA ALA A 81 -66.86 -79.44 -11.96
C ALA A 81 -65.47 -79.41 -12.63
N CYS A 82 -65.36 -79.90 -13.86
CA CYS A 82 -64.12 -79.88 -14.63
C CYS A 82 -63.69 -78.44 -14.99
N TRP A 83 -64.63 -77.60 -15.42
CA TRP A 83 -64.40 -76.18 -15.69
C TRP A 83 -63.99 -75.42 -14.43
N ARG A 84 -64.64 -75.69 -13.30
CA ARG A 84 -64.25 -75.10 -12.01
C ARG A 84 -62.88 -75.57 -11.56
N HIS A 85 -62.50 -76.82 -11.80
CA HIS A 85 -61.18 -77.37 -11.45
C HIS A 85 -60.06 -76.82 -12.33
N LEU A 86 -60.28 -76.70 -13.65
CA LEU A 86 -59.33 -76.08 -14.58
C LEU A 86 -59.19 -74.56 -14.33
N GLY A 87 -60.31 -73.87 -14.10
CA GLY A 87 -60.32 -72.43 -13.79
C GLY A 87 -59.70 -72.10 -12.43
N TRP A 88 -59.86 -72.98 -11.44
CA TRP A 88 -59.23 -72.83 -10.13
C TRP A 88 -57.70 -72.93 -10.23
N GLY A 89 -57.16 -73.88 -11.00
CA GLY A 89 -55.71 -74.01 -11.23
C GLY A 89 -55.09 -72.77 -11.88
N GLY A 90 -55.70 -72.24 -12.94
CA GLY A 90 -55.25 -71.02 -13.61
C GLY A 90 -55.36 -69.75 -12.75
N CYS A 91 -56.48 -69.59 -12.03
CA CYS A 91 -56.68 -68.48 -11.10
C CYS A 91 -55.74 -68.56 -9.89
N CYS A 92 -55.40 -69.76 -9.40
CA CYS A 92 -54.43 -69.93 -8.32
C CYS A 92 -53.00 -69.59 -8.79
N GLY A 93 -52.56 -70.11 -9.95
CA GLY A 93 -51.23 -69.81 -10.48
C GLY A 93 -51.02 -68.33 -10.82
N LEU A 94 -52.00 -67.68 -11.46
CA LEU A 94 -51.98 -66.23 -11.70
C LEU A 94 -52.00 -65.42 -10.40
N ARG A 95 -52.66 -65.93 -9.36
CA ARG A 95 -52.70 -65.28 -8.04
C ARG A 95 -51.36 -65.43 -7.31
N ASP A 96 -50.65 -66.54 -7.48
CA ASP A 96 -49.33 -66.75 -6.88
C ASP A 96 -48.25 -65.91 -7.57
N THR A 97 -48.21 -65.84 -8.91
CA THR A 97 -47.29 -64.94 -9.64
C THR A 97 -47.60 -63.46 -9.37
N SER A 98 -48.88 -63.10 -9.27
CA SER A 98 -49.29 -61.75 -8.85
C SER A 98 -48.80 -61.42 -7.43
N ARG A 99 -48.85 -62.39 -6.50
CA ARG A 99 -48.34 -62.20 -5.14
C ARG A 99 -46.83 -62.00 -5.09
N GLU A 100 -46.07 -62.78 -5.84
CA GLU A 100 -44.60 -62.65 -5.91
C GLU A 100 -44.20 -61.28 -6.47
N HIS A 101 -44.80 -60.84 -7.57
CA HIS A 101 -44.55 -59.49 -8.11
C HIS A 101 -44.95 -58.38 -7.14
N THR A 102 -46.07 -58.51 -6.42
CA THR A 102 -46.43 -57.51 -5.39
C THR A 102 -45.45 -57.50 -4.21
N ALA A 103 -44.85 -58.64 -3.86
CA ALA A 103 -43.85 -58.73 -2.82
C ALA A 103 -42.51 -58.12 -3.26
N GLU A 104 -42.07 -58.39 -4.48
CA GLU A 104 -40.84 -57.80 -5.07
C GLU A 104 -40.97 -56.30 -5.29
N GLN A 105 -42.10 -55.85 -5.85
CA GLN A 105 -42.41 -54.42 -5.99
C GLN A 105 -42.48 -53.74 -4.62
N GLY A 106 -43.04 -54.43 -3.62
CA GLY A 106 -42.99 -54.00 -2.22
C GLY A 106 -41.56 -53.82 -1.72
N ARG A 107 -40.69 -54.82 -1.91
CA ARG A 107 -39.28 -54.79 -1.48
C ARG A 107 -38.49 -53.67 -2.14
N LEU A 108 -38.57 -53.54 -3.47
CA LEU A 108 -37.89 -52.49 -4.23
C LEU A 108 -38.42 -51.10 -3.84
N SER A 109 -39.73 -50.96 -3.63
CA SER A 109 -40.30 -49.69 -3.17
C SER A 109 -39.80 -49.30 -1.77
N GLN A 110 -39.56 -50.28 -0.89
CA GLN A 110 -38.97 -50.05 0.43
C GLN A 110 -37.49 -49.66 0.33
N GLU A 111 -36.70 -50.33 -0.51
CA GLU A 111 -35.29 -49.99 -0.75
C GLU A 111 -35.13 -48.58 -1.34
N LEU A 112 -35.98 -48.21 -2.31
CA LEU A 112 -35.99 -46.86 -2.88
C LEU A 112 -36.36 -45.80 -1.85
N ARG A 113 -37.39 -46.04 -1.03
CA ARG A 113 -37.77 -45.11 0.06
C ARG A 113 -36.65 -44.96 1.09
N ALA A 114 -35.98 -46.05 1.45
CA ALA A 114 -34.84 -45.99 2.37
C ALA A 114 -33.66 -45.22 1.77
N ARG A 115 -33.38 -45.40 0.47
CA ARG A 115 -32.35 -44.64 -0.26
C ARG A 115 -32.71 -43.16 -0.38
N GLU A 116 -33.94 -42.83 -0.70
CA GLU A 116 -34.45 -41.47 -0.79
C GLU A 116 -34.34 -40.75 0.56
N GLN A 117 -34.80 -41.38 1.64
CA GLN A 117 -34.62 -40.87 3.01
C GLN A 117 -33.15 -40.68 3.38
N SER A 118 -32.27 -41.62 3.00
CA SER A 118 -30.83 -41.46 3.25
C SER A 118 -30.23 -40.29 2.47
N LEU A 119 -30.67 -40.08 1.22
CA LEU A 119 -30.23 -38.96 0.39
C LEU A 119 -30.70 -37.63 0.99
N GLU A 120 -31.99 -37.53 1.35
CA GLU A 120 -32.56 -36.36 2.00
C GLU A 120 -31.83 -36.01 3.30
N GLN A 121 -31.51 -37.02 4.11
CA GLN A 121 -30.75 -36.82 5.33
C GLN A 121 -29.33 -36.30 5.05
N THR A 122 -28.61 -36.89 4.09
CA THR A 122 -27.28 -36.40 3.71
C THR A 122 -27.32 -34.99 3.12
N GLN A 123 -28.39 -34.63 2.41
CA GLN A 123 -28.57 -33.28 1.87
C GLN A 123 -28.79 -32.26 2.99
N LEU A 124 -29.59 -32.61 4.01
CA LEU A 124 -29.80 -31.77 5.19
C LEU A 124 -28.51 -31.60 5.99
N GLU A 125 -27.73 -32.67 6.19
CA GLU A 125 -26.42 -32.60 6.86
C GLU A 125 -25.44 -31.72 6.08
N LEU A 126 -25.36 -31.87 4.76
CA LEU A 126 -24.51 -31.04 3.91
C LEU A 126 -24.95 -29.57 3.92
N ALA A 127 -26.27 -29.31 3.95
CA ALA A 127 -26.81 -27.95 4.07
C ALA A 127 -26.43 -27.33 5.42
N GLY A 128 -26.51 -28.09 6.52
CA GLY A 128 -26.05 -27.67 7.85
C GLY A 128 -24.55 -27.33 7.86
N ALA A 129 -23.72 -28.25 7.36
CA ALA A 129 -22.27 -28.06 7.28
C ALA A 129 -21.87 -26.84 6.42
N ARG A 130 -22.60 -26.57 5.33
CA ARG A 130 -22.37 -25.37 4.48
C ARG A 130 -22.65 -24.09 5.25
N VAL A 131 -23.74 -24.02 6.01
CA VAL A 131 -24.09 -22.84 6.81
C VAL A 131 -23.07 -22.60 7.91
N GLU A 132 -22.61 -23.66 8.58
CA GLU A 132 -21.57 -23.58 9.61
C GLU A 132 -20.24 -23.08 9.03
N LEU A 133 -19.79 -23.65 7.91
CA LEU A 133 -18.58 -23.20 7.23
C LEU A 133 -18.69 -21.73 6.81
N GLN A 134 -19.83 -21.32 6.29
CA GLN A 134 -20.06 -19.93 5.86
C GLN A 134 -20.18 -18.96 7.05
N ARG A 135 -20.53 -19.45 8.24
CA ARG A 135 -20.46 -18.67 9.48
C ARG A 135 -19.02 -18.51 9.93
N ALA A 136 -18.26 -19.61 10.04
CA ALA A 136 -16.86 -19.60 10.44
C ALA A 136 -16.00 -18.75 9.49
N TRP A 137 -16.26 -18.80 8.18
CA TRP A 137 -15.58 -17.96 7.20
C TRP A 137 -15.89 -16.46 7.39
N ARG A 138 -17.14 -16.11 7.71
CA ARG A 138 -17.51 -14.72 8.00
C ARG A 138 -16.85 -14.21 9.26
N GLU A 139 -16.86 -15.01 10.32
CA GLU A 139 -16.16 -14.69 11.57
C GLU A 139 -14.66 -14.51 11.33
N GLY A 140 -14.03 -15.41 10.58
CA GLY A 140 -12.63 -15.29 10.19
C GLY A 140 -12.31 -14.03 9.37
N ASN A 141 -13.20 -13.64 8.44
CA ASN A 141 -13.01 -12.40 7.69
C ASN A 141 -13.14 -11.15 8.55
N ILE A 142 -14.07 -11.15 9.52
CA ILE A 142 -14.24 -10.02 10.45
C ILE A 142 -13.00 -9.88 11.32
N THR A 143 -12.51 -10.98 11.90
CA THR A 143 -11.29 -10.95 12.72
C THR A 143 -10.06 -10.55 11.90
N GLN A 144 -9.98 -10.97 10.63
CA GLN A 144 -8.92 -10.55 9.73
C GLN A 144 -8.93 -9.03 9.46
N LEU A 145 -10.10 -8.45 9.21
CA LEU A 145 -10.27 -7.00 9.03
C LEU A 145 -9.87 -6.22 10.28
N GLU A 146 -10.22 -6.71 11.48
CA GLU A 146 -9.82 -6.11 12.75
C GLU A 146 -8.30 -6.14 12.95
N LEU A 147 -7.66 -7.27 12.61
CA LEU A 147 -6.22 -7.41 12.68
C LEU A 147 -5.51 -6.47 11.71
N ASP A 148 -6.02 -6.32 10.49
CA ASP A 148 -5.47 -5.41 9.49
C ASP A 148 -5.60 -3.94 9.93
N ARG A 149 -6.73 -3.58 10.56
CA ARG A 149 -6.92 -2.26 11.17
C ARG A 149 -5.91 -2.01 12.29
N LEU A 150 -5.78 -2.94 13.24
CA LEU A 150 -4.83 -2.82 14.35
C LEU A 150 -3.38 -2.75 13.85
N ASN A 151 -3.04 -3.52 12.82
CA ASN A 151 -1.73 -3.47 12.17
C ASN A 151 -1.47 -2.10 11.51
N ALA A 152 -2.48 -1.48 10.91
CA ALA A 152 -2.35 -0.14 10.35
C ALA A 152 -2.17 0.92 11.44
N GLU A 153 -2.94 0.84 12.53
CA GLU A 153 -2.78 1.71 13.70
C GLU A 153 -1.40 1.55 14.34
N LEU A 154 -0.91 0.33 14.49
CA LEU A 154 0.43 0.06 15.02
C LEU A 154 1.51 0.69 14.13
N ARG A 155 1.44 0.48 12.81
CA ARG A 155 2.38 1.12 11.87
C ARG A 155 2.34 2.64 11.95
N HIS A 156 1.16 3.21 12.12
CA HIS A 156 0.99 4.66 12.29
C HIS A 156 1.68 5.15 13.56
N VAL A 157 1.42 4.50 14.70
CA VAL A 157 2.02 4.85 16.00
C VAL A 157 3.53 4.67 15.97
N THR A 158 4.05 3.57 15.42
CA THR A 158 5.49 3.37 15.23
C THR A 158 6.10 4.47 14.36
N GLY A 159 5.40 4.89 13.31
CA GLY A 159 5.84 5.99 12.44
C GLY A 159 5.87 7.34 13.15
N VAL A 160 4.88 7.64 14.00
CA VAL A 160 4.88 8.84 14.86
C VAL A 160 6.03 8.78 15.86
N LEU A 161 6.21 7.65 16.55
CA LEU A 161 7.28 7.46 17.52
C LEU A 161 8.66 7.70 16.89
N GLY A 162 8.91 7.14 15.70
CA GLY A 162 10.16 7.35 14.97
C GLY A 162 10.37 8.78 14.47
N ARG A 163 9.30 9.58 14.27
CA ARG A 163 9.43 11.03 14.01
C ARG A 163 9.79 11.79 15.27
N THR A 164 9.08 11.52 16.37
CA THR A 164 9.35 12.17 17.66
C THR A 164 10.75 11.87 18.17
N GLU A 165 11.26 10.65 17.96
CA GLU A 165 12.63 10.27 18.34
C GLU A 165 13.68 11.07 17.56
N ARG A 166 13.47 11.28 16.26
CA ARG A 166 14.35 12.13 15.42
C ARG A 166 14.34 13.59 15.87
N GLU A 167 13.16 14.13 16.17
CA GLU A 167 13.04 15.50 16.71
C GLU A 167 13.78 15.65 18.04
N VAL A 168 13.65 14.67 18.94
CA VAL A 168 14.39 14.65 20.21
C VAL A 168 15.90 14.59 19.96
N GLN A 169 16.38 13.73 19.06
CA GLN A 169 17.81 13.64 18.73
C GLN A 169 18.35 14.95 18.13
N GLU A 170 17.59 15.61 17.26
CA GLU A 170 17.97 16.90 16.68
C GLU A 170 18.04 17.99 17.76
N LEU A 171 17.01 18.09 18.61
CA LEU A 171 16.99 19.04 19.72
C LEU A 171 18.14 18.78 20.70
N GLN A 172 18.47 17.53 20.98
CA GLN A 172 19.61 17.14 21.80
C GLN A 172 20.93 17.61 21.17
N GLY A 173 21.12 17.42 19.86
CA GLY A 173 22.29 17.90 19.13
C GLY A 173 22.42 19.43 19.18
N ARG A 174 21.31 20.15 19.00
CA ARG A 174 21.26 21.61 19.12
C ARG A 174 21.60 22.09 20.53
N LEU A 175 21.11 21.39 21.55
CA LEU A 175 21.39 21.69 22.95
C LEU A 175 22.87 21.47 23.29
N ASN A 176 23.47 20.36 22.84
CA ASN A 176 24.89 20.10 23.06
C ASN A 176 25.77 21.18 22.39
N ASN A 177 25.40 21.63 21.18
CA ASN A 177 26.11 22.71 20.48
C ASN A 177 25.99 24.05 21.21
N SER A 178 24.79 24.37 21.72
CA SER A 178 24.58 25.59 22.49
C SER A 178 25.31 25.54 23.83
N GLU A 179 25.33 24.38 24.51
CA GLU A 179 26.09 24.14 25.74
C GLU A 179 27.59 24.34 25.52
N SER A 180 28.17 23.78 24.45
CA SER A 180 29.58 23.99 24.10
C SER A 180 29.89 25.47 23.84
N THR A 181 28.98 26.20 23.19
CA THR A 181 29.13 27.63 22.94
C THR A 181 29.07 28.43 24.25
N VAL A 182 28.13 28.07 25.13
CA VAL A 182 27.99 28.69 26.46
C VAL A 182 29.21 28.38 27.33
N ALA A 183 29.76 27.17 27.27
CA ALA A 183 30.97 26.79 27.98
C ALA A 183 32.19 27.62 27.53
N LEU A 184 32.36 27.82 26.21
CA LEU A 184 33.40 28.67 25.66
C LEU A 184 33.23 30.13 26.11
N LEU A 185 32.01 30.65 26.07
CA LEU A 185 31.69 32.01 26.54
C LEU A 185 31.90 32.16 28.05
N ARG A 186 31.57 31.13 28.84
CA ARG A 186 31.79 31.09 30.30
C ARG A 186 33.27 31.03 30.63
N SER A 187 34.08 30.33 29.84
CA SER A 187 35.54 30.39 29.95
C SER A 187 36.07 31.82 29.72
N CYS A 188 35.45 32.58 28.82
CA CYS A 188 35.77 34.01 28.63
C CYS A 188 35.26 34.94 29.74
N THR A 189 34.46 34.45 30.69
CA THR A 189 34.14 35.20 31.91
C THR A 189 35.10 34.91 33.06
N ALA A 190 35.90 33.84 32.97
CA ALA A 190 36.74 33.35 34.07
C ALA A 190 38.24 33.70 33.92
N LEU A 191 38.72 33.95 32.70
CA LEU A 191 40.11 34.36 32.41
C LEU A 191 40.12 35.39 31.27
N ASP A 192 40.99 36.39 31.39
CA ASP A 192 41.17 37.54 30.50
C ASP A 192 41.22 37.16 29.00
N CYS A 193 40.05 37.07 28.36
CA CYS A 193 39.96 36.77 26.92
C CYS A 193 40.55 37.87 26.03
N CYS A 194 40.85 39.03 26.61
CA CYS A 194 41.60 40.10 26.00
C CYS A 194 42.68 40.61 26.95
N PRO A 195 43.86 41.01 26.43
CA PRO A 195 44.90 41.64 27.26
C PRO A 195 44.36 42.90 27.95
N SER A 196 44.97 43.27 29.09
CA SER A 196 44.60 44.51 29.79
C SER A 196 44.67 45.72 28.86
N GLY A 197 43.63 46.56 28.87
CA GLY A 197 43.50 47.72 27.99
C GLY A 197 42.84 47.44 26.63
N TRP A 198 42.44 46.20 26.34
CA TRP A 198 41.70 45.84 25.13
C TRP A 198 40.21 45.62 25.42
N LEU A 199 39.34 46.06 24.50
CA LEU A 199 37.90 45.91 24.59
C LEU A 199 37.44 44.62 23.91
N LEU A 200 36.80 43.71 24.66
CA LEU A 200 36.14 42.55 24.09
C LEU A 200 34.85 42.95 23.36
N TYR A 201 34.78 42.71 22.06
CA TYR A 201 33.59 42.93 21.25
C TYR A 201 33.39 41.79 20.26
N ARG A 202 32.28 41.04 20.40
CA ARG A 202 31.88 39.95 19.48
C ARG A 202 32.99 38.94 19.17
N GLY A 203 33.74 38.51 20.19
CA GLY A 203 34.82 37.54 20.04
C GLY A 203 36.12 38.10 19.46
N LYS A 204 36.23 39.43 19.32
CA LYS A 204 37.48 40.12 19.00
C LYS A 204 37.91 41.02 20.15
N CYS A 205 39.21 41.15 20.35
CA CYS A 205 39.81 42.15 21.22
C CYS A 205 40.15 43.37 20.39
N LEU A 206 39.65 44.53 20.81
CA LEU A 206 39.86 45.80 20.13
C LEU A 206 40.77 46.70 20.96
N PHE A 207 41.86 47.18 20.36
CA PHE A 207 42.71 48.21 20.95
C PHE A 207 42.38 49.55 20.33
N ILE A 208 42.14 50.57 21.16
CA ILE A 208 41.85 51.93 20.71
C ILE A 208 43.06 52.78 21.05
N SER A 209 43.67 53.41 20.05
CA SER A 209 44.85 54.22 20.28
C SER A 209 44.54 55.48 21.10
N SER A 210 45.51 55.90 21.92
CA SER A 210 45.52 57.20 22.57
C SER A 210 46.19 58.29 21.72
N GLU A 211 47.02 57.88 20.76
CA GLU A 211 47.80 58.76 19.89
C GLU A 211 47.24 58.78 18.46
N LYS A 212 47.57 59.82 17.71
CA LYS A 212 47.21 59.95 16.29
C LYS A 212 48.43 59.70 15.41
N LYS A 213 48.27 58.85 14.40
CA LYS A 213 49.32 58.47 13.46
C LYS A 213 48.79 58.42 12.03
N THR A 214 49.70 58.28 11.06
CA THR A 214 49.34 57.99 9.67
C THR A 214 48.76 56.58 9.58
N TRP A 215 48.05 56.26 8.49
CA TRP A 215 47.45 54.93 8.34
C TRP A 215 48.50 53.82 8.35
N GLU A 216 49.64 54.05 7.70
CA GLU A 216 50.76 53.11 7.62
C GLU A 216 51.41 52.89 8.98
N ASP A 217 51.75 53.96 9.70
CA ASP A 217 52.32 53.83 11.05
C ASP A 217 51.35 53.16 12.03
N SER A 218 50.04 53.39 11.86
CA SER A 218 48.99 52.72 12.64
C SER A 218 48.92 51.22 12.34
N ARG A 219 49.07 50.81 11.07
CA ARG A 219 49.16 49.39 10.67
C ARG A 219 50.35 48.74 11.37
N ASP A 220 51.52 49.35 11.25
CA ASP A 220 52.76 48.82 11.81
C ASP A 220 52.68 48.70 13.36
N GLU A 221 51.98 49.60 14.04
CA GLU A 221 51.75 49.52 15.49
C GLU A 221 50.82 48.37 15.88
N CYS A 222 49.80 48.07 15.06
CA CYS A 222 48.97 46.89 15.27
C CYS A 222 49.79 45.60 15.09
N GLU A 223 50.64 45.55 14.06
CA GLU A 223 51.46 44.37 13.78
C GLU A 223 52.46 44.07 14.90
N LYS A 224 53.08 45.10 15.51
CA LYS A 224 53.95 44.96 16.70
C LYS A 224 53.26 44.28 17.89
N THR A 225 51.94 44.40 17.99
CA THR A 225 51.14 43.81 19.07
C THR A 225 50.43 42.51 18.66
N TYR A 226 50.90 41.88 17.57
CA TYR A 226 50.32 40.67 16.97
C TYR A 226 48.83 40.85 16.69
N SER A 227 48.49 42.00 16.12
CA SER A 227 47.14 42.39 15.75
C SER A 227 47.15 43.06 14.38
N GLN A 228 45.97 43.37 13.86
CA GLN A 228 45.80 44.02 12.57
C GLN A 228 44.86 45.21 12.70
N LEU A 229 44.89 46.15 11.76
CA LEU A 229 43.88 47.21 11.73
C LEU A 229 42.47 46.62 11.60
N LEU A 230 41.49 47.26 12.24
CA LEU A 230 40.12 46.77 12.37
C LEU A 230 39.46 46.39 11.03
N VAL A 231 38.94 45.17 10.95
CA VAL A 231 38.20 44.63 9.79
C VAL A 231 36.72 44.47 10.15
N THR A 232 35.87 45.28 9.49
CA THR A 232 34.45 45.44 9.86
C THR A 232 33.46 44.78 8.89
N LYS A 233 33.90 43.78 8.10
CA LYS A 233 33.07 43.08 7.09
C LYS A 233 31.66 42.69 7.56
N SER A 234 31.60 42.05 8.74
CA SER A 234 30.36 41.53 9.32
C SER A 234 29.58 42.58 10.12
N TRP A 235 30.06 43.83 10.17
CA TRP A 235 29.43 44.89 10.94
C TRP A 235 28.50 45.72 10.05
N SER A 236 27.28 45.92 10.54
CA SER A 236 26.32 46.89 10.01
C SER A 236 26.27 48.14 10.90
N ARG A 237 25.59 49.19 10.44
CA ARG A 237 25.37 50.42 11.25
C ARG A 237 24.76 50.14 12.64
N TRP A 238 24.04 49.02 12.79
CA TRP A 238 23.40 48.63 14.05
C TRP A 238 24.29 47.78 14.94
N THR A 239 25.38 47.24 14.41
CA THR A 239 26.27 46.31 15.10
C THR A 239 27.69 46.84 15.27
N VAL A 240 27.92 48.12 14.96
CA VAL A 240 29.15 48.80 15.35
C VAL A 240 29.12 49.06 16.88
N PRO A 241 30.27 48.97 17.58
CA PRO A 241 30.36 49.37 18.97
C PRO A 241 29.81 50.77 19.22
N ALA A 242 29.19 51.00 20.38
CA ALA A 242 28.56 52.28 20.71
C ALA A 242 29.54 53.45 20.62
N PHE A 243 30.81 53.24 20.98
CA PHE A 243 31.84 54.28 20.88
C PHE A 243 32.10 54.70 19.43
N LEU A 244 32.06 53.78 18.46
CA LEU A 244 32.19 54.12 17.03
C LEU A 244 30.93 54.72 16.43
N LYS A 245 29.76 54.35 16.96
CA LYS A 245 28.46 54.86 16.50
C LYS A 245 28.26 56.33 16.87
N ASN A 246 28.60 56.69 18.10
CA ASN A 246 28.25 57.97 18.68
C ASN A 246 29.41 58.97 18.68
N ALA A 247 30.67 58.51 18.60
CA ALA A 247 31.81 59.41 18.56
C ALA A 247 31.93 60.08 17.18
N ASP A 248 32.21 61.39 17.22
CA ASP A 248 32.59 62.15 16.03
C ASP A 248 34.08 61.96 15.65
N VAL A 249 34.83 61.27 16.52
CA VAL A 249 36.26 61.05 16.36
C VAL A 249 36.51 60.06 15.21
N PRO A 250 37.32 60.41 14.20
CA PRO A 250 37.68 59.51 13.12
C PRO A 250 38.76 58.52 13.57
N TYR A 251 38.55 57.25 13.24
CA TYR A 251 39.53 56.18 13.47
C TYR A 251 39.95 55.52 12.17
N TRP A 252 41.24 55.29 12.00
CA TRP A 252 41.77 54.41 10.96
C TRP A 252 41.25 52.99 11.15
N ILE A 253 40.82 52.39 10.04
CA ILE A 253 40.44 50.98 9.95
C ILE A 253 41.25 50.31 8.86
N GLY A 254 41.26 48.98 8.85
CA GLY A 254 42.10 48.18 7.96
C GLY A 254 41.55 48.09 6.55
N LEU A 255 41.16 49.20 5.93
CA LEU A 255 40.61 49.26 4.58
C LEU A 255 41.41 50.28 3.74
N GLN A 256 41.91 49.82 2.60
CA GLN A 256 42.79 50.57 1.71
C GLN A 256 42.43 50.33 0.24
N LYS A 257 42.60 51.34 -0.59
CA LYS A 257 42.45 51.33 -2.04
C LYS A 257 43.78 50.91 -2.66
N GLY A 258 43.80 49.80 -3.38
CA GLY A 258 44.94 49.32 -4.18
C GLY A 258 46.30 49.19 -3.47
N SER A 259 46.67 47.97 -3.07
CA SER A 259 48.06 47.43 -3.11
C SER A 259 48.09 45.98 -2.64
N PHE A 260 47.69 45.04 -3.50
CA PHE A 260 48.07 43.63 -3.36
C PHE A 260 48.75 43.17 -4.66
N PRO A 261 49.95 42.56 -4.61
CA PRO A 261 50.72 42.21 -5.81
C PRO A 261 49.99 41.32 -6.83
N TRP A 262 49.01 40.54 -6.37
CA TRP A 262 48.24 39.61 -7.20
C TRP A 262 47.07 40.26 -7.95
N TYR A 263 46.67 41.49 -7.57
CA TYR A 263 45.59 42.22 -8.25
C TYR A 263 46.09 43.08 -9.42
N ASP A 264 47.40 43.23 -9.57
CA ASP A 264 48.03 43.95 -10.69
C ASP A 264 47.93 43.16 -12.03
N TYR A 265 47.55 41.87 -11.98
CA TYR A 265 47.43 40.99 -13.14
C TYR A 265 45.98 40.62 -13.49
N GLY A 266 45.05 41.57 -13.35
CA GLY A 266 43.68 41.45 -13.80
C GLY A 266 43.48 42.02 -15.22
N TRP A 267 43.78 41.20 -16.24
CA TRP A 267 43.27 41.30 -17.62
C TRP A 267 43.73 42.50 -18.47
N LEU A 268 44.79 42.28 -19.26
CA LEU A 268 44.93 42.86 -20.61
C LEU A 268 43.89 42.18 -21.54
N GLU A 269 42.60 42.43 -21.34
CA GLU A 269 41.60 42.27 -22.39
C GLU A 269 41.24 43.67 -22.90
N GLU A 270 41.16 43.75 -24.22
CA GLU A 270 41.18 44.94 -25.07
C GLU A 270 40.48 46.17 -24.48
N GLU A 271 41.24 47.26 -24.35
CA GLU A 271 40.78 48.58 -23.93
C GLU A 271 39.67 49.09 -24.86
N ASP A 272 38.44 49.20 -24.32
CA ASP A 272 37.48 50.18 -24.82
C ASP A 272 38.06 51.58 -24.55
N PRO A 273 38.29 52.42 -25.58
CA PRO A 273 38.93 53.73 -25.42
C PRO A 273 38.09 54.76 -24.63
N ASP A 274 36.85 54.42 -24.26
CA ASP A 274 35.94 55.24 -23.46
C ASP A 274 35.80 54.75 -21.99
N SER A 275 36.52 53.69 -21.59
CA SER A 275 36.52 53.19 -20.21
C SER A 275 37.64 53.82 -19.39
N GLU A 276 37.43 55.06 -18.96
CA GLU A 276 38.31 55.77 -18.05
C GLU A 276 38.21 55.16 -16.64
N GLY A 277 39.02 54.14 -16.34
CA GLY A 277 39.24 53.72 -14.96
C GLY A 277 39.71 52.28 -14.78
N ALA A 278 41.01 52.09 -14.56
CA ALA A 278 41.55 50.92 -13.88
C ALA A 278 40.70 50.63 -12.63
N SER A 279 40.32 49.37 -12.43
CA SER A 279 39.32 48.96 -11.43
C SER A 279 39.81 49.31 -10.01
N GLU A 280 39.38 50.45 -9.50
CA GLU A 280 39.76 50.99 -8.19
C GLU A 280 39.12 50.18 -7.04
N ALA A 281 39.65 48.98 -6.78
CA ALA A 281 39.14 48.09 -5.74
C ALA A 281 39.66 48.45 -4.34
N TRP A 282 38.80 48.28 -3.34
CA TRP A 282 39.12 48.43 -1.92
C TRP A 282 39.34 47.06 -1.29
N PHE A 283 40.40 46.94 -0.49
CA PHE A 283 40.80 45.71 0.18
C PHE A 283 40.92 45.92 1.67
N TRP A 284 40.57 44.87 2.42
CA TRP A 284 40.91 44.79 3.83
C TRP A 284 42.37 44.37 4.01
N VAL A 285 42.96 44.72 5.15
CA VAL A 285 44.33 44.29 5.53
C VAL A 285 44.48 42.76 5.61
N ASP A 286 43.37 42.01 5.65
CA ASP A 286 43.37 40.54 5.59
C ASP A 286 43.34 39.96 4.16
N GLY A 287 43.47 40.81 3.12
CA GLY A 287 43.55 40.42 1.71
C GLY A 287 42.22 40.28 0.99
N SER A 288 41.09 40.40 1.69
CA SER A 288 39.77 40.27 1.06
C SER A 288 39.26 41.55 0.40
N LEU A 289 38.36 41.37 -0.57
CA LEU A 289 37.67 42.46 -1.26
C LEU A 289 36.60 43.13 -0.38
N TYR A 290 36.45 44.44 -0.52
CA TYR A 290 35.31 45.18 -0.01
C TYR A 290 34.16 45.20 -1.04
N GLU A 291 33.08 44.48 -0.75
CA GLU A 291 32.00 44.23 -1.72
C GLU A 291 30.94 45.35 -1.82
N ARG A 292 30.96 46.38 -0.96
CA ARG A 292 29.86 47.38 -0.94
C ARG A 292 30.09 48.48 -2.00
N PRO A 293 29.01 48.98 -2.66
CA PRO A 293 29.12 50.05 -3.65
C PRO A 293 29.84 51.26 -3.06
N TRP A 294 31.00 51.60 -3.63
CA TRP A 294 31.77 52.76 -3.22
C TRP A 294 31.24 54.02 -3.90
N GLN A 295 31.39 55.19 -3.26
CA GLN A 295 31.01 56.45 -3.91
C GLN A 295 32.01 56.76 -5.03
N THR A 296 31.49 56.99 -6.23
CA THR A 296 32.19 57.03 -7.52
C THR A 296 33.30 58.09 -7.66
N LYS A 297 33.60 58.89 -6.62
CA LYS A 297 34.61 59.96 -6.63
C LYS A 297 35.21 60.18 -5.23
N SER A 298 35.99 59.23 -4.71
CA SER A 298 36.68 59.41 -3.43
C SER A 298 38.12 59.91 -3.60
N ASN A 299 38.41 61.09 -3.06
CA ASN A 299 39.77 61.62 -2.93
C ASN A 299 40.44 61.01 -1.68
N GLY A 300 41.02 59.82 -1.81
CA GLY A 300 41.71 59.13 -0.71
C GLY A 300 41.91 57.64 -0.98
N THR A 301 43.04 57.11 -0.53
CA THR A 301 43.44 55.71 -0.70
C THR A 301 43.32 54.89 0.60
N CYS A 302 43.01 55.51 1.74
CA CYS A 302 42.78 54.82 3.01
C CYS A 302 41.37 55.11 3.53
N ALA A 303 40.91 54.36 4.54
CA ALA A 303 39.58 54.57 5.09
C ALA A 303 39.58 54.83 6.60
N ILE A 304 38.72 55.75 6.99
CA ILE A 304 38.37 56.04 8.38
C ILE A 304 36.93 55.62 8.67
N ILE A 305 36.64 55.34 9.94
CA ILE A 305 35.28 55.21 10.46
C ILE A 305 34.98 56.37 11.42
N SER A 306 33.83 57.02 11.22
CA SER A 306 33.30 58.07 12.10
C SER A 306 31.77 58.04 12.05
N ARG A 307 31.11 58.21 13.21
CA ARG A 307 29.64 58.12 13.35
C ARG A 307 29.06 56.84 12.70
N GLY A 308 29.74 55.71 12.88
CA GLY A 308 29.36 54.41 12.32
C GLY A 308 29.39 54.31 10.79
N SER A 309 30.01 55.26 10.09
CA SER A 309 30.11 55.27 8.62
C SER A 309 31.56 55.30 8.18
N ILE A 310 31.88 54.49 7.17
CA ILE A 310 33.22 54.42 6.56
C ILE A 310 33.34 55.54 5.52
N LYS A 311 34.47 56.27 5.55
CA LYS A 311 34.77 57.37 4.62
C LYS A 311 36.20 57.25 4.10
N PRO A 312 36.47 57.63 2.84
CA PRO A 312 37.82 57.74 2.31
C PRO A 312 38.61 58.86 3.02
N ALA A 313 39.90 58.67 3.15
CA ALA A 313 40.88 59.64 3.63
C ALA A 313 42.25 59.39 2.98
N GLN A 314 43.14 60.36 3.06
CA GLN A 314 44.51 60.27 2.54
C GLN A 314 45.41 59.53 3.53
N CYS A 315 46.26 58.61 3.05
CA CYS A 315 47.04 57.75 3.94
C CYS A 315 48.22 58.47 4.64
N THR A 316 48.86 59.43 3.96
CA THR A 316 50.22 59.91 4.28
C THR A 316 50.41 61.43 4.24
N GLY A 317 49.34 62.23 4.35
CA GLY A 317 49.51 63.68 4.42
C GLY A 317 49.87 64.17 5.83
N PRO A 318 50.55 65.32 5.96
CA PRO A 318 51.01 65.87 7.24
C PRO A 318 49.88 66.27 8.20
N LYS A 319 48.63 66.31 7.71
CA LYS A 319 47.42 66.58 8.51
C LYS A 319 46.53 65.35 8.67
N ASP A 320 46.87 64.23 8.05
CA ASP A 320 46.07 63.01 8.01
C ASP A 320 46.45 62.08 9.18
N LEU A 321 46.45 62.65 10.38
CA LEU A 321 46.72 61.96 11.62
C LEU A 321 45.40 61.64 12.31
N HIS A 322 45.09 60.36 12.47
CA HIS A 322 43.89 59.88 13.13
C HIS A 322 44.23 58.86 14.21
N LEU A 323 43.30 58.69 15.15
CA LEU A 323 43.37 57.54 16.05
C LEU A 323 43.18 56.26 15.22
N TRP A 324 43.56 55.11 15.72
CA TRP A 324 43.37 53.84 15.01
C TRP A 324 42.82 52.78 15.94
N ILE A 325 42.26 51.73 15.33
CA ILE A 325 41.75 50.58 16.06
C ILE A 325 42.43 49.33 15.54
N CYS A 326 43.07 48.59 16.45
CA CYS A 326 43.58 47.26 16.15
C CYS A 326 42.58 46.19 16.59
N GLU A 327 42.60 45.04 15.92
CA GLU A 327 41.83 43.87 16.27
C GLU A 327 42.70 42.61 16.32
N LYS A 328 42.35 41.69 17.22
CA LYS A 328 42.80 40.30 17.21
C LYS A 328 41.73 39.37 17.76
N ALA A 329 41.85 38.07 17.51
CA ALA A 329 40.92 37.08 18.04
C ALA A 329 40.96 37.07 19.58
N ALA A 330 39.78 37.00 20.20
CA ALA A 330 39.68 36.77 21.65
C ALA A 330 40.00 35.31 21.95
N GLY A 331 40.78 35.07 23.00
CA GLY A 331 41.19 33.74 23.42
C GLY A 331 42.10 33.83 24.64
N PRO A 332 42.30 32.73 25.37
CA PRO A 332 43.31 32.70 26.42
C PRO A 332 44.63 33.12 25.76
N SER A 333 45.24 34.19 26.28
CA SER A 333 46.58 34.59 25.86
C SER A 333 47.47 33.36 26.01
N LEU A 334 47.88 32.75 24.89
CA LEU A 334 48.90 31.71 24.92
C LEU A 334 50.13 32.36 25.56
N PRO A 335 50.58 31.91 26.75
CA PRO A 335 51.91 32.28 27.20
C PRO A 335 52.87 31.63 26.21
N PHE A 336 53.69 32.46 25.57
CA PHE A 336 54.79 32.02 24.74
C PHE A 336 55.72 31.07 25.50
#